data_AF-A0A2V6F430-F1
#
_entry.id   AF-A0A2V6F430-F1
#
_cell.length_a   1.000
_cell.length_b   1.000
_cell.length_c   1.000
_cell.angle_alpha   90.00
_cell.angle_beta   90.00
_cell.angle_gamma   90.00
#
_symmetry.space_group_name_H-M   'P 1'
#
loop_
_entity.id
_entity.type
_entity.pdbx_description
1 polymer ?
#
loop_
_entity_poly.entity_id
_entity_poly.type
_entity_poly.pdbx_seq_one_letter_code
_entity_poly.pdbx_strand_id
1 'polypeptide(L)'
;MDCDYFVWVVKSFCRALILILCLVKLKAAETIYFLVAEPPGRVVGHDSYVLPLSKQEDIDHARYLISLGRSVFVDPPKAALVVAKVAPGKHGINRDYLNPSFPEWSWHVVEFRGFGDATIEILDGAPTEVEN
;
A
#
# COMPACT_ATOMS: atom_id res chain seq x y z
N MET A 1 -21.94 29.24 -46.02
CA MET A 1 -21.30 28.67 -44.81
C MET A 1 -21.14 27.20 -45.08
N ASP A 2 -19.94 26.82 -45.53
CA ASP A 2 -19.68 25.53 -46.15
C ASP A 2 -19.61 24.40 -45.12
N CYS A 3 -20.32 23.32 -45.43
CA CYS A 3 -20.45 22.11 -44.61
C CYS A 3 -19.08 21.48 -44.25
N ASP A 4 -18.07 21.70 -45.10
CA ASP A 4 -16.72 21.19 -44.93
C ASP A 4 -15.93 21.83 -43.78
N TYR A 5 -16.23 23.09 -43.45
CA TYR A 5 -15.57 23.80 -42.34
C TYR A 5 -15.99 23.22 -40.99
N PHE A 6 -17.26 22.84 -40.86
CA PHE A 6 -17.81 22.23 -39.65
C PHE A 6 -17.20 20.85 -39.37
N VAL A 7 -17.05 20.02 -40.40
CA VAL A 7 -16.45 18.68 -40.28
C VAL A 7 -14.97 18.76 -39.88
N TRP A 8 -14.24 19.76 -40.35
CA TRP A 8 -12.82 19.94 -40.04
C TRP A 8 -12.59 20.40 -38.59
N VAL A 9 -13.43 21.30 -38.08
CA VAL A 9 -13.40 21.77 -36.69
C VAL A 9 -13.72 20.64 -35.71
N VAL A 10 -14.77 19.84 -35.99
CA VAL A 10 -15.16 18.71 -35.14
C VAL A 10 -14.07 17.63 -35.10
N LYS A 11 -13.46 17.28 -36.24
CA LYS A 11 -12.34 16.31 -36.28
C LYS A 11 -11.12 16.80 -35.51
N SER A 12 -10.81 18.08 -35.58
CA SER A 12 -9.67 18.69 -34.87
C SER A 12 -9.92 18.73 -33.36
N PHE A 13 -11.14 19.06 -32.93
CA PHE A 13 -11.56 18.99 -31.53
C PHE A 13 -11.50 17.56 -30.97
N CYS A 14 -11.99 16.56 -31.72
CA CYS A 14 -11.92 15.17 -31.29
C CYS A 14 -10.48 14.68 -31.11
N ARG A 15 -9.56 15.06 -32.01
CA ARG A 15 -8.12 14.72 -31.88
C ARG A 15 -7.48 15.38 -30.67
N ALA A 16 -7.78 16.66 -30.42
CA ALA A 16 -7.29 17.37 -29.24
C ALA A 16 -7.85 16.76 -27.94
N LEU A 17 -9.14 16.39 -27.92
CA LEU A 17 -9.78 15.77 -26.76
C LEU A 17 -9.19 14.39 -26.44
N ILE A 18 -8.91 13.56 -27.46
CA ILE A 18 -8.25 12.25 -27.28
C ILE A 18 -6.82 12.43 -26.73
N LEU A 19 -6.06 13.40 -27.24
CA LEU A 19 -4.71 13.71 -26.74
C LEU A 19 -4.72 14.18 -25.28
N ILE A 20 -5.68 15.04 -24.90
CA ILE A 20 -5.84 15.51 -23.52
C ILE A 20 -6.24 14.35 -22.59
N LEU A 21 -7.16 13.46 -23.00
CA LEU A 21 -7.56 12.29 -22.22
C LEU A 21 -6.42 11.26 -22.03
N CYS A 22 -5.51 11.14 -22.99
CA CYS A 22 -4.32 10.29 -22.86
C CYS A 22 -3.27 10.86 -21.90
N LEU A 23 -3.12 12.19 -21.83
CA LEU A 23 -2.14 12.85 -20.94
C LEU A 23 -2.53 12.76 -19.45
N VAL A 24 -3.80 12.56 -19.13
CA VAL A 24 -4.28 12.46 -17.74
C VAL A 24 -3.86 11.15 -17.06
N LYS A 25 -3.42 10.13 -17.83
CA LYS A 25 -3.17 8.77 -17.29
C LYS A 25 -1.73 8.43 -16.92
N LEU A 26 -0.79 9.38 -16.97
CA LEU A 26 0.63 9.08 -16.68
C LEU A 26 1.18 9.83 -15.45
N LYS A 27 0.44 9.82 -14.34
CA LYS A 27 1.08 10.05 -13.04
C LYS A 27 1.58 8.70 -12.54
N ALA A 28 2.89 8.53 -12.43
CA ALA A 28 3.45 7.37 -11.74
C ALA A 28 2.79 7.29 -10.36
N ALA A 29 2.25 6.13 -10.02
CA ALA A 29 1.59 5.95 -8.74
C ALA A 29 2.65 6.15 -7.64
N GLU A 30 2.45 7.17 -6.81
CA GLU A 30 3.34 7.48 -5.70
C GLU A 30 3.26 6.34 -4.69
N THR A 31 4.42 5.76 -4.34
CA THR A 31 4.49 4.76 -3.28
C THR A 31 4.43 5.46 -1.93
N ILE A 32 3.43 5.12 -1.13
CA ILE A 32 3.29 5.56 0.26
C ILE A 32 3.74 4.43 1.18
N TYR A 33 4.55 4.78 2.16
CA TYR A 33 5.09 3.84 3.14
C TYR A 33 4.27 3.93 4.43
N PHE A 34 3.72 2.79 4.85
CA PHE A 34 2.98 2.66 6.09
C PHE A 34 3.80 1.90 7.12
N LEU A 35 3.79 2.37 8.36
CA LEU A 35 4.35 1.61 9.48
C LEU A 35 3.33 0.60 9.96
N VAL A 36 3.69 -0.68 9.96
CA VAL A 36 2.87 -1.77 10.48
C VAL A 36 3.47 -2.23 11.80
N ALA A 37 2.63 -2.35 12.80
CA ALA A 37 2.98 -2.72 14.16
C ALA A 37 1.84 -3.48 14.82
N GLU A 38 2.15 -4.18 15.91
CA GLU A 38 1.14 -4.85 16.71
C GLU A 38 0.16 -3.86 17.36
N PRO A 39 -1.09 -4.27 17.56
CA PRO A 39 -2.09 -3.37 18.09
C PRO A 39 -1.88 -2.98 19.56
N PRO A 40 -2.15 -1.70 19.92
CA PRO A 40 -2.04 -1.24 21.29
C PRO A 40 -2.88 -2.07 22.28
N GLY A 41 -2.22 -2.62 23.30
CA GLY A 41 -2.83 -3.47 24.33
C GLY A 41 -2.95 -4.95 23.98
N ARG A 42 -2.41 -5.38 22.83
CA ARG A 42 -2.23 -6.79 22.45
C ARG A 42 -0.84 -7.02 21.83
N VAL A 43 0.16 -6.33 22.36
CA VAL A 43 1.54 -6.42 21.88
C VAL A 43 2.22 -7.64 22.50
N VAL A 44 2.89 -8.44 21.67
CA VAL A 44 3.61 -9.66 22.05
C VAL A 44 5.10 -9.53 21.73
N GLY A 45 5.44 -9.10 20.51
CA GLY A 45 6.81 -9.00 20.01
C GLY A 45 7.44 -7.61 20.12
N HIS A 46 6.62 -6.55 20.17
CA HIS A 46 7.06 -5.15 20.06
C HIS A 46 7.74 -4.80 18.74
N ASP A 47 7.43 -5.54 17.68
CA ASP A 47 8.05 -5.37 16.38
C ASP A 47 7.27 -4.40 15.48
N SER A 48 7.99 -3.83 14.52
CA SER A 48 7.39 -3.10 13.41
C SER A 48 8.14 -3.29 12.10
N TYR A 49 7.45 -3.07 10.99
CA TYR A 49 8.05 -3.08 9.66
C TYR A 49 7.36 -2.04 8.76
N VAL A 50 7.96 -1.78 7.60
CA VAL A 50 7.43 -0.82 6.64
C VAL A 50 6.77 -1.54 5.47
N LEU A 51 5.51 -1.17 5.20
CA LEU A 51 4.71 -1.64 4.08
C LEU A 51 4.62 -0.58 2.97
N PRO A 52 5.27 -0.79 1.81
CA PRO A 52 5.09 0.08 0.65
C PRO A 52 3.79 -0.25 -0.09
N LEU A 53 2.94 0.76 -0.32
CA LEU A 53 1.70 0.65 -1.10
C LEU A 53 1.70 1.67 -2.24
N SER A 54 1.31 1.22 -3.44
CA SER A 54 1.27 2.06 -4.64
C SER A 54 -0.12 2.13 -5.30
N LYS A 55 -1.03 1.18 -5.03
CA LYS A 55 -2.40 1.26 -5.53
C LYS A 55 -3.24 2.13 -4.60
N GLN A 56 -4.02 3.04 -5.19
CA GLN A 56 -4.84 3.99 -4.41
C GLN A 56 -5.84 3.28 -3.49
N GLU A 57 -6.45 2.19 -3.94
CA GLU A 57 -7.40 1.39 -3.16
C GLU A 57 -6.76 0.81 -1.89
N ASP A 58 -5.53 0.28 -2.01
CA ASP A 58 -4.78 -0.27 -0.87
C ASP A 58 -4.37 0.82 0.12
N ILE A 59 -3.94 1.98 -0.40
CA ILE A 59 -3.60 3.17 0.39
C ILE A 59 -4.82 3.68 1.16
N ASP A 60 -5.99 3.73 0.51
CA ASP A 60 -7.22 4.20 1.12
C ASP A 60 -7.72 3.22 2.18
N HIS A 61 -7.58 1.91 1.95
CA HIS A 61 -7.88 0.89 2.97
C HIS A 61 -6.93 1.03 4.17
N ALA A 62 -5.61 1.16 3.95
CA ALA A 62 -4.66 1.36 5.04
C ALA A 62 -5.00 2.61 5.89
N ARG A 63 -5.36 3.73 5.23
CA ARG A 63 -5.82 4.96 5.91
C ARG A 63 -7.13 4.75 6.66
N TYR A 64 -8.05 3.99 6.09
CA TYR A 64 -9.30 3.61 6.76
C TYR A 64 -9.01 2.80 8.05
N LEU A 65 -8.13 1.79 8.01
CA LEU A 65 -7.74 1.04 9.21
C LEU A 65 -7.14 1.94 10.29
N ILE A 66 -6.27 2.87 9.90
CA ILE A 66 -5.68 3.86 10.80
C ILE A 66 -6.79 4.73 11.43
N SER A 67 -7.77 5.18 10.64
CA SER A 67 -8.87 6.01 11.12
C SER A 67 -9.77 5.30 12.14
N LEU A 68 -9.88 3.97 12.06
CA LEU A 68 -10.63 3.17 13.03
C LEU A 68 -9.90 3.04 14.37
N GLY A 69 -8.58 3.20 14.39
CA GLY A 69 -7.76 3.01 15.58
C GLY A 69 -8.01 1.65 16.23
N ARG A 70 -8.35 1.62 17.52
CA ARG A 70 -8.59 0.37 18.27
C ARG A 70 -9.84 -0.38 17.80
N SER A 71 -10.78 0.30 17.13
CA SER A 71 -12.02 -0.31 16.65
C SER A 71 -11.82 -1.27 15.47
N VAL A 72 -10.62 -1.30 14.86
CA VAL A 72 -10.30 -2.24 13.77
C VAL A 72 -10.31 -3.70 14.23
N PHE A 73 -10.17 -3.96 15.54
CA PHE A 73 -10.16 -5.30 16.15
C PHE A 73 -11.49 -5.70 16.80
N VAL A 74 -12.57 -4.98 16.50
CA VAL A 74 -13.92 -5.26 17.01
C VAL A 74 -14.74 -5.91 15.90
N ASP A 75 -15.56 -6.90 16.24
CA ASP A 75 -16.37 -7.64 15.28
C ASP A 75 -17.36 -6.74 14.50
N PRO A 76 -17.52 -6.96 13.17
CA PRO A 76 -16.80 -7.94 12.35
C PRO A 76 -15.37 -7.49 11.99
N PRO A 77 -14.45 -8.40 11.64
CA PRO A 77 -13.10 -8.04 11.21
C PRO A 77 -13.12 -7.09 9.99
N LYS A 78 -12.04 -6.31 9.84
CA LYS A 78 -11.92 -5.21 8.85
C LYS A 78 -10.79 -5.44 7.86
N ALA A 79 -10.39 -6.70 7.68
CA ALA A 79 -9.24 -7.13 6.91
C ALA A 79 -7.97 -6.33 7.29
N ALA A 80 -7.47 -6.54 8.52
CA ALA A 80 -6.29 -5.84 9.02
C ALA A 80 -4.99 -6.63 8.84
N LEU A 81 -5.06 -7.90 8.42
CA LEU A 81 -3.88 -8.73 8.19
C LEU A 81 -3.26 -8.36 6.85
N VAL A 82 -1.95 -8.13 6.86
CA VAL A 82 -1.18 -7.81 5.65
C VAL A 82 -0.65 -9.10 5.04
N VAL A 83 -0.99 -9.34 3.78
CA VAL A 83 -0.41 -10.43 2.99
C VAL A 83 0.65 -9.84 2.07
N ALA A 84 1.91 -10.22 2.28
CA ALA A 84 3.03 -9.67 1.53
C ALA A 84 4.09 -10.74 1.24
N LYS A 85 4.90 -10.48 0.21
CA LYS A 85 6.13 -11.22 -0.06
C LYS A 85 7.31 -10.38 0.40
N VAL A 86 8.27 -11.04 1.05
CA VAL A 86 9.53 -10.45 1.49
C VAL A 86 10.70 -11.02 0.71
N ALA A 87 11.81 -10.29 0.68
CA ALA A 87 13.08 -10.76 0.15
C ALA A 87 14.23 -10.39 1.10
N PRO A 88 15.32 -11.16 1.11
CA PRO A 88 16.53 -10.78 1.84
C PRO A 88 17.12 -9.49 1.25
N GLY A 89 17.73 -8.69 2.12
CA GLY A 89 18.43 -7.46 1.77
C GLY A 89 17.92 -6.25 2.56
N LYS A 90 18.88 -5.43 2.96
CA LYS A 90 18.68 -4.09 3.52
C LYS A 90 18.37 -3.10 2.41
N HIS A 91 17.44 -2.17 2.65
CA HIS A 91 17.04 -1.14 1.68
C HIS A 91 16.99 0.27 2.28
N GLY A 92 17.47 0.44 3.51
CA GLY A 92 17.55 1.70 4.24
C GLY A 92 16.26 2.13 4.94
N ILE A 93 15.12 1.51 4.63
CA ILE A 93 13.79 1.95 5.08
C ILE A 93 13.13 0.97 6.06
N ASN A 94 13.33 -0.34 5.93
CA ASN A 94 12.62 -1.33 6.75
C ASN A 94 13.41 -1.59 8.03
N ARG A 95 12.88 -1.13 9.15
CA ARG A 95 13.54 -1.11 10.45
C ARG A 95 12.49 -1.32 11.51
N ASP A 96 12.90 -1.75 12.69
CA ASP A 96 12.00 -1.68 13.83
C ASP A 96 11.97 -0.24 14.36
N TYR A 97 10.87 0.48 14.09
CA TYR A 97 10.64 1.84 14.55
C TYR A 97 10.07 1.93 15.95
N LEU A 98 9.74 0.81 16.61
CA LEU A 98 9.31 0.79 18.00
C LEU A 98 10.48 0.62 18.97
N ASN A 99 11.58 0.02 18.51
CA ASN A 99 12.79 -0.13 19.30
C ASN A 99 13.70 1.11 19.20
N PRO A 100 14.15 1.68 20.33
CA PRO A 100 15.00 2.88 20.35
C PRO A 100 16.38 2.72 19.69
N SER A 101 16.84 1.48 19.47
CA SER A 101 18.08 1.20 18.72
C SER A 101 17.87 1.16 17.20
N PHE A 102 16.61 1.10 16.75
CA PHE A 102 16.20 1.04 15.35
C PHE A 102 17.03 0.07 14.49
N PRO A 103 17.08 -1.23 14.83
CA PRO A 103 17.77 -2.20 13.99
C PRO A 103 17.10 -2.24 12.61
N GLU A 104 17.91 -2.15 11.56
CA GLU A 104 17.43 -2.39 10.21
C GLU A 104 17.29 -3.89 9.98
N TRP A 105 16.12 -4.33 9.53
CA TRP A 105 15.84 -5.72 9.21
C TRP A 105 16.72 -6.18 8.04
N SER A 106 17.14 -7.45 8.06
CA SER A 106 17.91 -8.06 6.96
C SER A 106 17.02 -8.46 5.77
N TRP A 107 15.76 -8.05 5.78
CA TRP A 107 14.76 -8.29 4.74
C TRP A 107 13.87 -7.05 4.52
N HIS A 108 13.16 -7.03 3.40
CA HIS A 108 12.15 -6.00 3.11
C HIS A 108 10.98 -6.56 2.29
N VAL A 109 9.85 -5.86 2.32
CA VAL A 109 8.66 -6.19 1.50
C VAL A 109 8.95 -5.88 0.03
N VAL A 110 8.75 -6.88 -0.83
CA VAL A 110 8.92 -6.76 -2.30
C VAL A 110 7.61 -6.83 -3.07
N GLU A 111 6.53 -7.32 -2.44
CA GLU A 111 5.21 -7.43 -3.06
C GLU A 111 4.13 -7.34 -1.99
N PHE A 112 3.16 -6.43 -2.16
CA PHE A 112 1.92 -6.46 -1.40
C PHE A 112 0.86 -7.24 -2.18
N ARG A 113 0.23 -8.22 -1.53
CA ARG A 113 -0.77 -9.11 -2.14
C ARG A 113 -2.20 -8.79 -1.74
N GLY A 114 -2.39 -8.09 -0.62
CA GLY A 114 -3.70 -7.65 -0.16
C GLY A 114 -3.84 -7.64 1.35
N PHE A 115 -5.01 -7.19 1.77
CA PHE A 115 -5.48 -7.28 3.14
C PHE A 115 -6.38 -8.51 3.32
N GLY A 116 -6.29 -9.16 4.49
CA GLY A 116 -7.08 -10.35 4.82
C GLY A 116 -7.76 -10.26 6.18
N ASP A 117 -8.93 -10.90 6.29
CA ASP A 117 -9.61 -11.14 7.57
C ASP A 117 -9.04 -12.35 8.32
N ALA A 118 -8.48 -13.30 7.57
CA ALA A 118 -7.82 -14.50 8.06
C ALA A 118 -6.73 -14.95 7.09
N THR A 119 -5.71 -15.58 7.62
CA THR A 119 -4.59 -16.20 6.89
C THR A 119 -4.39 -17.64 7.38
N ILE A 120 -3.62 -18.44 6.64
CA ILE A 120 -3.23 -19.79 7.11
C ILE A 120 -2.05 -19.59 8.04
N GLU A 121 -2.17 -20.00 9.30
CA GLU A 121 -1.19 -19.75 10.39
C GLU A 121 0.26 -20.08 10.03
N ILE A 122 0.49 -21.05 9.14
CA ILE A 122 1.84 -21.45 8.66
C ILE A 122 2.56 -20.32 7.91
N LEU A 123 1.82 -19.37 7.35
CA LEU A 123 2.36 -18.20 6.64
C LEU A 123 2.31 -16.92 7.48
N ASP A 124 1.86 -17.01 8.73
CA ASP A 124 1.90 -15.88 9.66
C ASP A 124 3.32 -15.74 10.20
N GLY A 125 3.77 -14.49 10.30
CA GLY A 125 5.10 -14.19 10.80
C GLY A 125 5.19 -12.78 11.35
N ALA A 126 5.92 -12.62 12.43
CA ALA A 126 6.37 -11.34 12.98
C ALA A 126 7.75 -10.96 12.40
N PRO A 127 8.11 -9.66 12.40
CA PRO A 127 9.41 -9.22 11.90
C PRO A 127 10.63 -9.95 12.50
N THR A 128 10.64 -10.17 13.82
CA THR A 128 11.69 -10.94 14.49
C THR A 128 11.69 -12.41 14.07
N GLU A 129 10.55 -13.01 13.75
CA GLU A 129 10.48 -14.39 13.26
C GLU A 129 11.03 -14.53 11.84
N VAL A 130 10.85 -13.51 11.00
CA VAL A 130 11.42 -13.47 9.64
C VAL A 130 12.93 -13.21 9.67
N GLU A 131 13.43 -12.53 10.68
CA GLU A 131 14.86 -12.22 10.84
C GLU A 131 15.71 -13.44 11.23
N ASN A 132 15.11 -14.46 11.87
CA ASN A 132 15.81 -15.63 12.43
C ASN A 132 15.60 -16.91 11.61
#